data_AF-A0A934BIT8-F1
#
_entry.id   AF-A0A934BIT8-F1
#
_cell.length_a   1.000
_cell.length_b   1.000
_cell.length_c   1.000
_cell.angle_alpha   90.00
_cell.angle_beta   90.00
_cell.angle_gamma   90.00
#
_symmetry.space_group_name_H-M   'P 1'
#
loop_
_entity.id
_entity.type
_entity.pdbx_description
1 polymer ?
#
loop_
_entity_poly.entity_id
_entity_poly.type
_entity_poly.pdbx_seq_one_letter_code
_entity_poly.pdbx_strand_id
1 'polypeptide(L)'
;MNEQVQTLRRTKFCTNCGGEIDYRAEICPKCGVRQPLSVDVTGSGKSKITAGLFGILLGGIGIHKFYLGSVGWGIVYLIFCWTFIPVIVGLIEGIVYLTMSDYDFAVKYGNKR
;
A
#
# COMPACT_ATOMS: atom_id res chain seq x y z
N MET A 1 9.68 12.06 31.13
CA MET A 1 8.92 12.04 29.86
C MET A 1 9.59 11.04 28.90
N ASN A 2 9.60 9.75 29.27
CA ASN A 2 10.36 8.66 28.62
C ASN A 2 9.42 7.59 28.04
N GLU A 3 8.23 8.01 27.63
CA GLU A 3 7.11 7.14 27.24
C GLU A 3 6.90 7.07 25.72
N GLN A 4 7.76 7.69 24.92
CA GLN A 4 7.65 7.70 23.45
C GLN A 4 8.67 6.78 22.74
N VAL A 5 9.50 6.03 23.49
CA VAL A 5 10.45 5.02 22.94
C VAL A 5 9.80 3.61 22.87
N GLN A 6 8.50 3.52 23.18
CA GLN A 6 7.67 2.31 23.17
C GLN A 6 6.76 2.24 21.92
N THR A 7 7.18 2.81 20.80
CA THR A 7 6.57 2.52 19.49
C THR A 7 6.65 1.02 19.23
N LEU A 8 5.55 0.32 19.55
CA LEU A 8 5.22 -1.08 19.28
C LEU A 8 6.34 -1.83 18.54
N ARG A 9 7.29 -2.41 19.28
CA ARG A 9 8.13 -3.46 18.70
C ARG A 9 7.17 -4.61 18.39
N ARG A 10 6.64 -4.62 17.18
CA ARG A 10 5.85 -5.72 16.67
C ARG A 10 6.77 -6.94 16.81
N THR A 11 6.40 -7.89 17.65
CA THR A 11 7.11 -9.17 17.81
C THR A 11 6.28 -10.25 17.15
N LYS A 12 6.94 -11.31 16.69
CA LYS A 12 6.28 -12.53 16.20
C LYS A 12 6.88 -13.74 16.90
N PHE A 13 6.17 -14.86 16.89
CA PHE A 13 6.69 -16.11 17.42
C PHE A 13 7.31 -16.93 16.30
N CYS A 14 8.43 -17.58 16.60
CA CYS A 14 9.04 -18.52 15.68
C CYS A 14 8.09 -19.72 15.45
N THR A 15 7.81 -20.04 14.19
CA THR A 15 6.94 -21.17 13.79
C THR A 15 7.51 -22.55 14.14
N ASN A 16 8.80 -22.63 14.47
CA ASN A 16 9.47 -23.88 14.84
C ASN A 16 9.65 -24.01 16.37
N CYS A 17 10.36 -23.07 16.99
CA CYS A 17 10.72 -23.18 18.41
C CYS A 17 9.81 -22.41 19.38
N GLY A 18 8.84 -21.62 18.88
CA GLY A 18 7.95 -20.82 19.72
C GLY A 18 8.60 -19.63 20.43
N GLY A 19 9.89 -19.35 20.17
CA GLY A 19 10.57 -18.20 20.76
C GLY A 19 10.03 -16.87 20.23
N GLU A 20 9.83 -15.90 21.14
CA GLU A 20 9.55 -14.51 20.76
C GLU A 20 10.76 -13.89 20.05
N ILE A 21 10.50 -13.28 18.88
CA ILE A 21 11.50 -12.67 18.01
C ILE A 21 10.98 -11.34 17.46
N ASP A 22 11.90 -10.51 16.97
CA ASP A 22 11.56 -9.27 16.26
C ASP A 22 10.74 -9.58 15.01
N TYR A 23 9.72 -8.78 14.71
CA TYR A 23 8.87 -8.98 13.52
C TYR A 23 9.69 -8.96 12.22
N ARG A 24 10.76 -8.17 12.12
CA ARG A 24 11.59 -8.10 10.91
C ARG A 24 12.67 -9.19 10.86
N ALA A 25 12.76 -10.06 11.87
CA ALA A 25 13.72 -11.16 11.87
C ALA A 25 13.42 -12.15 10.73
N GLU A 26 14.37 -12.28 9.82
CA GLU A 26 14.38 -13.27 8.72
C GLU A 26 14.88 -14.63 9.19
N ILE A 27 15.67 -14.67 10.27
CA ILE A 27 16.23 -15.86 10.89
C ILE A 27 15.97 -15.78 12.39
N CYS A 28 15.46 -16.86 12.98
CA CYS A 28 15.26 -16.93 14.42
C CYS A 28 16.62 -17.05 15.14
N PRO A 29 17.01 -16.12 16.04
CA PRO A 29 18.27 -16.20 16.78
C PRO A 29 18.32 -17.35 17.80
N LYS A 30 17.17 -17.98 18.13
CA LYS A 30 17.10 -19.12 19.07
C LYS A 30 17.28 -20.48 18.41
N CYS A 31 16.72 -20.69 17.22
CA CYS A 31 16.76 -22.00 16.54
C CYS A 31 17.41 -22.01 15.16
N GLY A 32 17.75 -20.85 14.59
CA GLY A 32 18.40 -20.75 13.27
C GLY A 32 17.49 -20.97 12.06
N VAL A 33 16.21 -21.33 12.25
CA VAL A 33 15.28 -21.53 11.12
C VAL A 33 14.83 -20.19 10.53
N ARG A 34 14.81 -20.13 9.20
CA ARG A 34 14.31 -18.99 8.43
C ARG A 34 12.82 -18.78 8.72
N GLN A 35 12.46 -17.53 8.98
CA GLN A 35 11.08 -17.13 9.25
C GLN A 35 10.47 -16.51 8.00
N PRO A 36 9.15 -16.67 7.78
CA PRO A 36 8.47 -15.95 6.72
C PRO A 36 8.63 -14.44 6.97
N LEU A 37 9.10 -13.74 5.94
CA LEU A 37 9.25 -12.30 5.97
C LEU A 37 7.87 -11.68 6.16
N SER A 38 7.66 -11.09 7.33
CA SER A 38 6.42 -10.38 7.61
C SER A 38 6.60 -8.97 7.09
N VAL A 39 6.11 -8.77 5.87
CA VAL A 39 6.10 -7.47 5.20
C VAL A 39 5.28 -6.51 6.07
N ASP A 40 5.91 -5.43 6.49
CA ASP A 40 5.23 -4.37 7.23
C ASP A 40 4.30 -3.62 6.24
N VAL A 41 3.06 -4.10 6.14
CA VAL A 41 2.04 -3.50 5.26
C VAL A 41 1.72 -2.06 5.66
N THR A 42 2.06 -1.67 6.89
CA THR A 42 1.95 -0.30 7.42
C THR A 42 2.95 0.70 6.83
N GLY A 43 3.92 0.26 6.03
CA GLY A 43 4.97 1.11 5.46
C GLY A 43 4.69 1.68 4.07
N SER A 44 3.56 1.36 3.42
CA SER A 44 3.22 2.08 2.19
C SER A 44 2.72 3.47 2.59
N GLY A 45 3.57 4.49 2.50
CA GLY A 45 3.17 5.89 2.71
C GLY A 45 2.11 6.41 1.73
N LYS A 46 1.54 5.52 0.89
CA LYS A 46 0.45 5.79 -0.03
C LYS A 46 -0.85 5.30 0.60
N SER A 47 -1.72 6.22 0.99
CA SER A 47 -3.02 5.91 1.56
C SER A 47 -4.00 5.47 0.47
N LYS A 48 -4.50 4.24 0.61
CA LYS A 48 -5.58 3.68 -0.23
C LYS A 48 -6.78 4.60 -0.33
N ILE A 49 -7.19 5.18 0.81
CA ILE A 49 -8.30 6.11 0.90
C ILE A 49 -8.05 7.35 0.03
N THR A 50 -6.83 7.88 0.04
CA THR A 50 -6.46 9.04 -0.78
C THR A 50 -6.45 8.68 -2.27
N ALA A 51 -5.97 7.50 -2.64
CA ALA A 51 -6.04 7.03 -4.02
C ALA A 51 -7.49 6.87 -4.51
N GLY A 52 -8.39 6.33 -3.68
CA GLY A 52 -9.82 6.21 -3.98
C GLY A 52 -10.52 7.57 -4.08
N LEU A 53 -10.26 8.47 -3.14
CA LEU A 53 -10.83 9.82 -3.11
C LEU A 53 -10.39 10.65 -4.33
N PHE A 54 -9.12 10.57 -4.70
CA PHE A 54 -8.62 11.19 -5.93
C PHE A 54 -9.19 10.55 -7.19
N GLY A 55 -9.48 9.24 -7.18
CA GLY A 55 -10.20 8.59 -8.28
C GLY A 55 -11.60 9.16 -8.48
N ILE A 56 -12.35 9.38 -7.38
CA ILE A 56 -13.73 9.88 -7.45
C ILE A 56 -13.79 11.39 -7.74
N LEU A 57 -12.98 12.20 -7.08
CA LEU A 57 -13.04 13.67 -7.19
C LEU A 57 -12.19 14.24 -8.35
N LEU A 58 -11.07 13.58 -8.67
CA LEU A 58 -10.08 14.04 -9.65
C LEU A 58 -9.89 13.03 -10.80
N GLY A 59 -10.82 12.07 -10.94
CA GLY A 59 -10.75 11.00 -11.94
C GLY A 59 -10.67 11.51 -13.38
N GLY A 60 -11.33 12.64 -13.67
CA GLY A 60 -11.28 13.28 -14.98
C GLY A 60 -9.89 13.77 -15.40
N ILE A 61 -9.02 14.12 -14.44
CA ILE A 61 -7.65 14.59 -14.69
C ILE A 61 -6.66 13.41 -14.65
N GLY A 62 -7.00 12.32 -13.95
CA GLY A 62 -6.13 11.13 -13.80
C GLY A 62 -5.04 11.27 -12.73
N ILE A 63 -5.17 12.23 -11.81
CA ILE A 63 -4.20 12.51 -10.73
C ILE A 63 -3.96 11.29 -9.84
N HIS A 64 -4.98 10.46 -9.63
CA HIS A 64 -4.85 9.23 -8.85
C HIS A 64 -3.85 8.23 -9.45
N LYS A 65 -3.67 8.18 -10.79
CA LYS A 65 -2.64 7.34 -11.43
C LYS A 65 -1.22 7.86 -11.20
N PHE A 66 -1.04 9.18 -11.16
CA PHE A 66 0.23 9.79 -10.77
C PHE A 66 0.56 9.50 -9.31
N TYR A 67 -0.43 9.56 -8.42
CA TYR A 67 -0.27 9.20 -7.01
C TYR A 67 0.17 7.73 -6.82
N LEU A 68 -0.34 6.82 -7.65
CA LEU A 68 0.00 5.40 -7.65
C LEU A 68 1.36 5.09 -8.35
N GLY A 69 2.10 6.11 -8.80
CA GLY A 69 3.40 5.97 -9.48
C GLY A 69 3.31 5.50 -10.94
N SER A 70 2.12 5.49 -11.54
CA SER A 70 1.90 5.05 -12.93
C SER A 70 1.77 6.23 -13.88
N VAL A 71 2.86 7.01 -14.02
CA VAL A 71 2.93 8.26 -14.79
C VAL A 71 2.43 8.11 -16.23
N GLY A 72 2.81 7.03 -16.92
CA GLY A 72 2.37 6.79 -18.31
C GLY A 72 0.85 6.73 -18.45
N TRP A 73 0.16 6.02 -17.55
CA TRP A 73 -1.30 5.97 -17.52
C TRP A 73 -1.93 7.33 -17.15
N GLY A 74 -1.27 8.08 -16.27
CA GLY A 74 -1.69 9.45 -15.94
C GLY A 74 -1.67 10.40 -17.14
N ILE A 75 -0.63 10.31 -17.98
CA ILE A 75 -0.53 11.14 -19.21
C ILE A 75 -1.62 10.78 -20.21
N VAL A 76 -1.95 9.49 -20.37
CA VAL A 76 -3.07 9.06 -21.22
C VAL A 76 -4.37 9.71 -20.74
N TYR A 77 -4.65 9.72 -19.43
CA TYR A 77 -5.84 10.38 -18.89
C TYR A 77 -5.85 11.89 -19.15
N LEU A 78 -4.70 12.56 -19.05
CA LEU A 78 -4.59 13.99 -19.36
C LEU A 78 -4.89 14.30 -20.82
N ILE A 79 -4.40 13.50 -21.77
CA ILE A 79 -4.66 13.68 -23.20
C ILE A 79 -6.14 13.44 -23.52
N PHE A 80 -6.76 12.46 -22.86
CA PHE A 80 -8.19 12.15 -23.04
C PHE A 80 -9.13 13.00 -22.18
N CYS A 81 -8.62 13.95 -21.38
CA CYS A 81 -9.42 14.77 -20.45
C CYS A 81 -10.60 15.49 -21.13
N TRP A 82 -10.38 16.03 -22.35
CA TRP A 82 -11.42 16.70 -23.15
C TRP A 82 -12.57 15.80 -23.62
N THR A 83 -12.43 14.48 -23.54
CA THR A 83 -13.48 13.53 -23.97
C THR A 83 -14.47 13.17 -22.87
N PHE A 84 -14.26 13.62 -21.63
CA PHE A 84 -15.02 13.23 -20.42
C PHE A 84 -15.02 11.73 -20.07
N ILE A 85 -14.57 10.85 -20.96
CA ILE A 85 -14.31 9.41 -20.73
C ILE A 85 -13.51 9.15 -19.44
N PRO A 86 -12.39 9.86 -19.15
CA PRO A 86 -11.61 9.63 -17.94
C PRO A 86 -12.37 9.89 -16.64
N VAL A 87 -13.45 10.69 -16.66
CA VAL A 87 -14.32 10.91 -15.49
C VAL A 87 -15.01 9.61 -15.07
N ILE A 88 -15.60 8.89 -16.04
CA ILE A 88 -16.33 7.64 -15.76
C ILE A 88 -15.34 6.55 -15.35
N VAL A 89 -14.22 6.42 -16.07
CA VAL A 89 -13.21 5.38 -15.76
C VAL A 89 -12.55 5.66 -14.40
N GLY A 90 -12.25 6.93 -14.10
CA GLY A 90 -11.71 7.34 -12.80
C GLY A 90 -12.66 7.06 -11.64
N LEU A 91 -13.97 7.26 -11.84
CA LEU A 91 -14.99 6.93 -10.84
C LEU A 91 -15.04 5.42 -10.56
N ILE A 92 -15.03 4.59 -11.60
CA ILE A 92 -15.00 3.12 -11.47
C ILE A 92 -13.73 2.69 -10.73
N GLU A 93 -12.56 3.18 -11.13
CA GLU A 93 -11.30 2.86 -10.46
C GLU A 93 -11.28 3.36 -9.01
N GLY A 94 -11.83 4.54 -8.74
CA GLY A 94 -11.96 5.10 -7.39
C GLY A 94 -12.77 4.20 -6.46
N ILE A 95 -13.93 3.70 -6.94
CA ILE A 95 -14.74 2.71 -6.19
C ILE A 95 -13.94 1.42 -5.98
N VAL A 96 -13.28 0.90 -7.02
CA VAL A 96 -12.46 -0.32 -6.92
C VAL A 96 -11.37 -0.17 -5.86
N TYR A 97 -10.66 0.96 -5.81
CA TYR A 97 -9.65 1.20 -4.78
C TYR A 97 -10.26 1.31 -3.37
N LEU A 98 -11.45 1.86 -3.23
CA LEU A 98 -12.15 1.89 -1.94
C LEU A 98 -12.60 0.49 -1.50
N THR A 99 -13.05 -0.36 -2.42
CA THR A 99 -13.54 -1.72 -2.13
C THR A 99 -12.44 -2.78 -2.03
N MET A 100 -11.24 -2.50 -2.53
CA MET A 100 -10.07 -3.39 -2.41
C MET A 100 -9.67 -3.60 -0.94
N SER A 101 -8.92 -4.65 -0.59
CA SER A 101 -8.35 -4.78 0.75
C SER A 101 -7.04 -3.97 0.87
N ASP A 102 -6.66 -3.52 2.07
CA ASP A 102 -5.38 -2.83 2.27
C ASP A 102 -4.18 -3.74 1.95
N TYR A 103 -4.33 -5.05 2.19
CA TYR A 103 -3.34 -6.06 1.81
C TYR A 103 -3.13 -6.11 0.30
N ASP A 104 -4.20 -6.28 -0.48
CA ASP A 104 -4.12 -6.33 -1.94
C ASP A 104 -3.54 -5.03 -2.51
N PHE A 105 -3.95 -3.88 -1.94
CA PHE A 105 -3.46 -2.58 -2.37
C PHE A 105 -1.96 -2.46 -2.12
N ALA A 106 -1.48 -2.85 -0.94
CA ALA A 106 -0.06 -2.82 -0.61
C ALA A 106 0.76 -3.81 -1.45
N VAL A 107 0.24 -4.99 -1.76
CA VAL A 107 0.91 -5.95 -2.66
C VAL A 107 1.06 -5.37 -4.07
N LYS A 108 0.02 -4.72 -4.60
CA LYS A 108 0.00 -4.23 -5.99
C LYS A 108 0.66 -2.86 -6.19
N TYR A 109 0.59 -1.98 -5.20
CA TYR A 109 1.01 -0.58 -5.28
C TYR A 109 2.06 -0.17 -4.24
N GLY A 110 2.37 -1.04 -3.27
CA GLY A 110 3.34 -0.76 -2.21
C GLY A 110 4.77 -0.56 -2.71
N ASN A 111 5.18 -1.28 -3.77
CA ASN A 111 6.55 -1.27 -4.29
C ASN A 111 6.75 -0.49 -5.60
N LYS A 112 5.72 0.18 -6.12
CA LYS A 112 5.87 1.08 -7.27
C LYS A 112 6.45 2.41 -6.79
N ARG A 113 7.73 2.67 -7.12
CA ARG A 113 8.39 3.97 -6.89
C ARG A 113 8.19 4.86 -8.10
#